data_AF-A0A970X0C0-F1
#
_entry.id   AF-A0A970X0C0-F1
#
_cell.length_a   1.000
_cell.length_b   1.000
_cell.length_c   1.000
_cell.angle_alpha   90.00
_cell.angle_beta   90.00
_cell.angle_gamma   90.00
#
_symmetry.space_group_name_H-M   'P 1'
#
loop_
_entity.id
_entity.type
_entity.pdbx_description
1 polymer ?
#
loop_
_entity_poly.entity_id
_entity_poly.type
_entity_poly.pdbx_seq_one_letter_code
_entity_poly.pdbx_strand_id
1 'polypeptide(L)'
;DFFDCKYMPLDSLNQAKDGLMLCLLGSDKPILESLQPNPVDQMEALKNQFEGMTDVPFSYEDYEATRKELIEKVNQLFTKGDKEFFVSFEQGEPEWSKCCAGDLSVFPSVKWKLQNILKLRETNPLKHDEGVEKLREYLFK
;
A
#
# COMPACT_ATOMS: atom_id res chain seq x y z
N ASP A 1 6.84 -13.92 -2.53
CA ASP A 1 7.86 -12.85 -2.31
C ASP A 1 8.11 -12.11 -3.65
N PHE A 2 9.17 -11.29 -3.79
CA PHE A 2 9.45 -10.59 -5.05
C PHE A 2 9.82 -11.53 -6.20
N PHE A 3 10.39 -12.71 -5.89
CA PHE A 3 10.61 -13.73 -6.91
C PHE A 3 9.26 -14.15 -7.51
N ASP A 4 8.26 -14.46 -6.69
CA ASP A 4 6.91 -14.78 -7.17
C ASP A 4 6.28 -13.62 -7.95
N CYS A 5 6.43 -12.38 -7.48
CA CYS A 5 5.89 -11.20 -8.15
C CYS A 5 6.48 -11.00 -9.55
N LYS A 6 7.76 -11.34 -9.77
CA LYS A 6 8.42 -11.26 -11.09
C LYS A 6 7.74 -12.18 -12.10
N TYR A 7 7.23 -13.33 -11.66
CA TYR A 7 6.61 -14.34 -12.52
C TYR A 7 5.08 -14.36 -12.46
N MET A 8 4.46 -13.46 -11.68
CA MET A 8 3.01 -13.40 -11.52
C MET A 8 2.34 -12.82 -12.78
N PRO A 9 1.26 -13.43 -13.31
CA PRO A 9 0.52 -12.88 -14.43
C PRO A 9 -0.08 -11.51 -14.09
N LEU A 10 -0.02 -10.57 -15.04
CA LEU A 10 -0.49 -9.18 -14.88
C LEU A 10 -1.95 -9.07 -14.42
N ASP A 11 -2.83 -9.97 -14.89
CA ASP A 11 -4.25 -9.95 -14.55
C ASP A 11 -4.55 -10.31 -13.08
N SER A 12 -3.59 -10.95 -12.39
CA SER A 12 -3.74 -11.38 -11.00
C SER A 12 -3.86 -10.20 -10.04
N LEU A 13 -3.23 -9.06 -10.36
CA LEU A 13 -3.22 -7.89 -9.47
C LEU A 13 -4.58 -7.18 -9.46
N ASN A 14 -5.27 -7.14 -10.61
CA ASN A 14 -6.64 -6.63 -10.71
C ASN A 14 -7.62 -7.44 -9.85
N GLN A 15 -7.47 -8.77 -9.85
CA GLN A 15 -8.29 -9.66 -9.02
C GLN A 15 -7.99 -9.51 -7.52
N ALA A 16 -6.76 -9.13 -7.17
CA ALA A 16 -6.33 -8.93 -5.80
C ALA A 16 -6.68 -7.54 -5.23
N LYS A 17 -7.27 -6.64 -6.02
CA LYS A 17 -7.49 -5.23 -5.64
C LYS A 17 -8.28 -5.07 -4.34
N ASP A 18 -9.33 -5.87 -4.13
CA ASP A 18 -10.14 -5.78 -2.92
C ASP A 18 -9.38 -6.25 -1.67
N GLY A 19 -8.57 -7.31 -1.82
CA GLY A 19 -7.67 -7.76 -0.76
C GLY A 19 -6.61 -6.70 -0.43
N LEU A 20 -6.06 -6.05 -1.45
CA LEU A 20 -5.12 -4.94 -1.28
C LEU A 20 -5.78 -3.76 -0.55
N MET A 21 -7.03 -3.43 -0.88
CA MET A 21 -7.81 -2.41 -0.18
C MET A 21 -7.92 -2.74 1.31
N LEU A 22 -8.32 -3.97 1.66
CA LEU A 22 -8.39 -4.40 3.06
C LEU A 22 -7.03 -4.31 3.77
N CYS A 23 -5.94 -4.71 3.12
CA CYS A 23 -4.59 -4.61 3.68
C CYS A 23 -4.18 -3.16 3.94
N LEU A 24 -4.43 -2.25 2.99
CA LEU A 24 -4.11 -0.82 3.13
C LEU A 24 -4.94 -0.15 4.24
N LEU A 25 -6.21 -0.50 4.36
CA LEU A 25 -7.09 0.07 5.39
C LEU A 25 -6.88 -0.56 6.77
N GLY A 26 -6.32 -1.76 6.82
CA GLY A 26 -6.04 -2.48 8.06
C GLY A 26 -4.59 -2.38 8.57
N SER A 27 -3.71 -1.69 7.84
CA SER A 27 -2.30 -1.57 8.22
C SER A 27 -2.10 -0.66 9.45
N ASP A 28 -0.97 -0.83 10.13
CA ASP A 28 -0.51 0.06 11.20
C ASP A 28 0.15 1.35 10.68
N LYS A 29 0.45 1.40 9.38
CA LYS A 29 1.07 2.55 8.70
C LYS A 29 0.07 3.42 7.93
N PRO A 30 0.34 4.72 7.71
CA PRO A 30 -0.36 5.54 6.73
C PRO A 30 -0.38 4.89 5.34
N ILE A 31 -1.45 5.08 4.57
CA ILE A 31 -1.58 4.53 3.21
C ILE A 31 -0.41 4.96 2.33
N LEU A 32 0.04 6.22 2.44
CA LEU A 32 1.17 6.75 1.66
C LEU A 32 2.46 5.91 1.85
N GLU A 33 2.76 5.49 3.07
CA GLU A 33 3.98 4.69 3.34
C GLU A 33 3.93 3.31 2.69
N SER A 34 2.73 2.79 2.44
CA SER A 34 2.54 1.51 1.75
C SER A 34 2.60 1.66 0.24
N LEU A 35 2.08 2.77 -0.30
CA LEU A 35 2.12 3.06 -1.75
C LEU A 35 3.49 3.58 -2.22
N GLN A 36 4.24 4.23 -1.31
CA GLN A 36 5.57 4.77 -1.55
C GLN A 36 6.57 4.22 -0.49
N PRO A 37 6.88 2.92 -0.52
CA PRO A 37 7.74 2.32 0.48
C PRO A 37 9.19 2.81 0.32
N ASN A 38 9.84 3.13 1.44
CA ASN A 38 11.26 3.54 1.47
C ASN A 38 12.16 2.46 0.84
N PRO A 39 13.16 2.85 0.03
CA PRO A 39 14.18 1.91 -0.42
C PRO A 39 14.96 1.42 0.78
N VAL A 40 15.08 0.10 0.91
CA VAL A 40 15.88 -0.56 1.94
C VAL A 40 16.84 -1.47 1.20
N ASP A 41 18.12 -1.38 1.53
CA ASP A 41 19.12 -2.32 1.02
C ASP A 41 18.82 -3.71 1.59
N GLN A 42 18.56 -4.65 0.69
CA GLN A 42 18.22 -6.04 1.02
C GLN A 42 19.25 -7.02 0.46
N MET A 43 20.44 -6.56 0.07
CA MET A 43 21.45 -7.38 -0.61
C MET A 43 21.90 -8.56 0.28
N GLU A 44 22.23 -8.29 1.53
CA GLU A 44 22.59 -9.31 2.53
C GLU A 44 21.43 -10.28 2.81
N ALA A 45 20.20 -9.77 2.90
CA ALA A 45 19.03 -10.62 3.13
C ALA A 45 18.76 -11.53 1.91
N LEU A 46 18.84 -10.98 0.70
CA LEU A 46 18.67 -11.74 -0.54
C LEU A 46 19.72 -12.84 -0.66
N LYS A 47 20.99 -12.50 -0.42
CA LYS A 47 22.09 -13.46 -0.46
C LYS A 47 21.88 -14.59 0.56
N ASN A 48 21.62 -14.24 1.80
CA ASN A 48 21.57 -15.23 2.89
C ASN A 48 20.27 -16.04 2.91
N GLN A 49 19.18 -15.56 2.31
CA GLN A 49 17.85 -16.18 2.40
C GLN A 49 17.30 -16.71 1.07
N PHE A 50 17.88 -16.36 -0.07
CA PHE A 50 17.36 -16.76 -1.39
C PHE A 50 18.40 -17.43 -2.28
N GLU A 51 19.70 -17.18 -2.07
CA GLU A 51 20.76 -17.83 -2.84
C GLU A 51 20.74 -19.35 -2.62
N GLY A 52 20.56 -20.12 -3.70
CA GLY A 52 20.48 -21.58 -3.67
C GLY A 52 19.11 -22.16 -3.28
N MET A 53 18.08 -21.33 -3.04
CA MET A 53 16.71 -21.82 -2.76
C MET A 53 15.84 -21.99 -4.01
N THR A 54 16.29 -21.49 -5.16
CA THR A 54 15.54 -21.52 -6.42
C THR A 54 16.41 -22.05 -7.56
N ASP A 55 15.80 -22.78 -8.49
CA ASP A 55 16.49 -23.30 -9.70
C ASP A 55 16.75 -22.18 -10.74
N VAL A 56 16.06 -21.04 -10.59
CA VAL A 56 16.17 -19.88 -11.46
C VAL A 56 16.93 -18.78 -10.74
N PRO A 57 18.07 -18.30 -11.27
CA PRO A 57 18.80 -17.20 -10.65
C PRO A 57 17.92 -15.94 -10.53
N PHE A 58 17.99 -15.30 -9.37
CA PHE A 58 17.31 -14.03 -9.09
C PHE A 58 18.30 -13.09 -8.42
N SER A 59 18.83 -12.14 -9.20
CA SER A 59 19.88 -11.24 -8.72
C SER A 59 19.32 -10.09 -7.88
N TYR A 60 20.20 -9.30 -7.28
CA TYR A 60 19.77 -8.10 -6.56
C TYR A 60 19.23 -7.03 -7.52
N GLU A 61 19.77 -6.94 -8.73
CA GLU A 61 19.24 -6.07 -9.79
C GLU A 61 17.83 -6.50 -10.20
N ASP A 62 17.57 -7.81 -10.29
CA ASP A 62 16.23 -8.35 -10.52
C ASP A 62 15.26 -7.98 -9.39
N TYR A 63 15.72 -8.05 -8.14
CA TYR A 63 14.95 -7.62 -6.98
C TYR A 63 14.56 -6.15 -7.06
N GLU A 64 15.52 -5.26 -7.34
CA GLU A 64 15.26 -3.82 -7.45
C GLU A 64 14.32 -3.48 -8.60
N ALA A 65 14.54 -4.10 -9.77
CA ALA A 65 13.69 -3.92 -10.94
C ALA A 65 12.25 -4.40 -10.67
N THR A 66 12.10 -5.61 -10.12
CA THR A 66 10.78 -6.18 -9.79
C THR A 66 10.07 -5.33 -8.74
N ARG A 67 10.80 -4.84 -7.74
CA ARG A 67 10.25 -3.95 -6.72
C ARG A 67 9.71 -2.67 -7.32
N LYS A 68 10.48 -2.02 -8.20
CA LYS A 68 10.04 -0.79 -8.89
C LYS A 68 8.80 -1.04 -9.74
N GLU A 69 8.81 -2.11 -10.53
CA GLU A 69 7.69 -2.47 -11.40
C GLU A 69 6.41 -2.77 -10.59
N LEU A 70 6.53 -3.50 -9.48
CA LEU A 70 5.38 -3.81 -8.62
C LEU A 70 4.78 -2.52 -8.01
N ILE A 71 5.63 -1.60 -7.55
CA ILE A 71 5.16 -0.32 -6.99
C ILE A 71 4.42 0.48 -8.08
N GLU A 72 4.96 0.57 -9.29
CA GLU A 72 4.28 1.26 -10.41
C GLU A 72 2.93 0.61 -10.74
N LYS A 73 2.87 -0.72 -10.87
CA LYS A 73 1.63 -1.45 -11.15
C LYS A 73 0.57 -1.26 -10.06
N VAL A 74 0.96 -1.35 -8.79
CA VAL A 74 0.05 -1.12 -7.66
C VAL A 74 -0.50 0.30 -7.70
N ASN A 75 0.34 1.30 -7.96
CA ASN A 75 -0.12 2.69 -8.03
C ASN A 75 -1.05 2.96 -9.24
N GLN A 76 -0.90 2.23 -10.34
CA GLN A 76 -1.77 2.31 -11.51
C GLN A 76 -3.11 1.57 -11.33
N LEU A 77 -3.23 0.70 -10.32
CA LEU A 77 -4.43 -0.09 -10.04
C LEU A 77 -5.63 0.76 -9.56
N PHE A 78 -5.33 1.89 -8.94
CA PHE A 78 -6.30 2.72 -8.26
C PHE A 78 -6.88 3.77 -9.19
N THR A 79 -8.20 3.73 -9.35
CA THR A 79 -8.96 4.72 -10.10
C THR A 79 -8.99 6.05 -9.34
N LYS A 80 -9.47 7.12 -10.00
CA LYS A 80 -9.69 8.40 -9.33
C LYS A 80 -10.60 8.26 -8.09
N GLY A 81 -11.65 7.44 -8.16
CA GLY A 81 -12.55 7.20 -7.03
C GLY A 81 -11.86 6.52 -5.85
N ASP A 82 -11.00 5.53 -6.12
CA ASP A 82 -10.21 4.86 -5.07
C ASP A 82 -9.24 5.83 -4.40
N LYS A 83 -8.61 6.72 -5.19
CA LYS A 83 -7.70 7.75 -4.67
C LYS A 83 -8.43 8.77 -3.80
N GLU A 84 -9.61 9.21 -4.21
CA GLU A 84 -10.47 10.08 -3.39
C GLU A 84 -10.89 9.38 -2.10
N PHE A 85 -11.23 8.09 -2.17
CA PHE A 85 -11.56 7.29 -0.99
C PHE A 85 -10.39 7.22 0.00
N PHE A 86 -9.15 6.96 -0.45
CA PHE A 86 -7.97 6.95 0.42
C PHE A 86 -7.77 8.25 1.18
N VAL A 87 -8.00 9.39 0.51
CA VAL A 87 -7.94 10.70 1.15
C VAL A 87 -9.03 10.83 2.22
N SER A 88 -10.28 10.50 1.91
CA SER A 88 -11.39 10.57 2.88
C SER A 88 -11.15 9.67 4.10
N PHE A 89 -10.56 8.49 3.88
CA PHE A 89 -10.22 7.55 4.94
C PHE A 89 -9.13 8.11 5.87
N GLU A 90 -8.04 8.64 5.31
CA GLU A 90 -6.95 9.24 6.08
C GLU A 90 -7.34 10.59 6.72
N GLN A 91 -8.42 11.24 6.26
CA GLN A 91 -9.06 12.37 6.96
C GLN A 91 -9.88 11.95 8.20
N GLY A 92 -10.12 10.64 8.37
CA GLY A 92 -10.96 10.08 9.42
C GLY A 92 -12.46 10.04 9.09
N GLU A 93 -12.85 10.38 7.87
CA GLU A 93 -14.24 10.48 7.41
C GLU A 93 -14.45 9.68 6.11
N PRO A 94 -14.32 8.34 6.18
CA PRO A 94 -14.31 7.50 4.99
C PRO A 94 -15.62 7.56 4.20
N GLU A 95 -15.53 7.93 2.93
CA GLU A 95 -16.63 7.88 1.97
C GLU A 95 -16.77 6.45 1.40
N TRP A 96 -17.32 5.53 2.20
CA TRP A 96 -17.40 4.09 1.84
C TRP A 96 -18.06 3.78 0.49
N SER A 97 -18.94 4.66 0.01
CA SER A 97 -19.54 4.55 -1.33
C SER A 97 -18.52 4.62 -2.47
N LYS A 98 -17.33 5.15 -2.23
CA LYS A 98 -16.20 5.23 -3.18
C LYS A 98 -15.22 4.06 -3.05
N CYS A 99 -15.33 3.23 -2.01
CA CYS A 99 -14.46 2.08 -1.82
C CYS A 99 -14.85 0.95 -2.79
N CYS A 100 -13.93 0.53 -3.67
CA CYS A 100 -14.19 -0.57 -4.61
C CYS A 100 -14.51 -1.90 -3.92
N ALA A 101 -13.96 -2.13 -2.72
CA ALA A 101 -14.16 -3.34 -1.92
C ALA A 101 -15.42 -3.27 -1.02
N GLY A 102 -16.22 -2.22 -1.14
CA GLY A 102 -17.40 -1.98 -0.30
C GLY A 102 -17.07 -1.42 1.08
N ASP A 103 -18.05 -1.49 1.99
CA ASP A 103 -17.88 -1.01 3.37
C ASP A 103 -17.08 -2.02 4.20
N LEU A 104 -15.85 -1.64 4.52
CA LEU A 104 -14.92 -2.43 5.32
C LEU A 104 -14.88 -1.99 6.80
N SER A 105 -15.80 -1.13 7.24
CA SER A 105 -15.85 -0.61 8.61
C SER A 105 -16.05 -1.68 9.68
N VAL A 106 -16.55 -2.87 9.31
CA VAL A 106 -16.77 -3.98 10.23
C VAL A 106 -15.48 -4.67 10.67
N PHE A 107 -14.41 -4.58 9.87
CA PHE A 107 -13.16 -5.31 10.11
C PHE A 107 -12.37 -4.70 11.28
N PRO A 108 -11.90 -5.51 12.25
CA PRO A 108 -11.21 -4.99 13.44
C PRO A 108 -9.96 -4.15 13.13
N SER A 109 -9.15 -4.57 12.16
CA SER A 109 -7.93 -3.85 11.75
C SER A 109 -8.27 -2.48 11.14
N VAL A 110 -9.32 -2.41 10.33
CA VAL A 110 -9.82 -1.17 9.73
C VAL A 110 -10.35 -0.21 10.79
N LYS A 111 -11.14 -0.71 11.74
CA LYS A 111 -11.58 0.07 12.91
C LYS A 111 -10.41 0.63 13.70
N TRP A 112 -9.40 -0.21 13.95
CA TRP A 112 -8.22 0.18 14.71
C TRP A 112 -7.43 1.30 14.02
N LYS A 113 -7.18 1.16 12.71
CA LYS A 113 -6.49 2.20 11.93
C LYS A 113 -7.28 3.51 11.96
N LEU A 114 -8.60 3.47 11.75
CA LEU A 114 -9.46 4.66 11.78
C LEU A 114 -9.46 5.33 13.16
N GLN A 115 -9.48 4.56 14.25
CA GLN A 115 -9.35 5.09 15.61
C GLN A 115 -8.00 5.81 15.82
N ASN A 116 -6.91 5.28 15.29
CA ASN A 116 -5.60 5.93 15.38
C ASN A 116 -5.54 7.23 14.57
N ILE A 117 -6.14 7.25 13.38
CA ILE A 117 -6.27 8.47 12.56
C ILE A 117 -7.06 9.54 13.32
N LEU A 118 -8.23 9.19 13.85
CA LEU A 118 -9.07 10.12 14.62
C LEU A 118 -8.35 10.65 15.87
N LYS A 119 -7.65 9.77 16.59
CA LYS A 119 -6.82 10.16 17.73
C LYS A 119 -5.69 11.10 17.32
N LEU A 120 -5.04 10.87 16.18
CA LEU A 120 -4.00 11.76 15.66
C LEU A 120 -4.59 13.13 15.29
N ARG A 121 -5.75 13.14 14.63
CA ARG A 121 -6.50 14.36 14.29
C ARG A 121 -6.81 15.22 15.52
N GLU A 122 -7.22 14.59 16.62
CA GLU A 122 -7.51 15.28 17.88
C GLU A 122 -6.25 15.73 18.63
N THR A 123 -5.22 14.89 18.69
CA THR A 123 -4.04 15.14 19.53
C THR A 123 -2.95 15.97 18.83
N ASN A 124 -2.87 15.91 17.50
CA ASN A 124 -1.92 16.66 16.69
C ASN A 124 -2.49 16.94 15.28
N PRO A 125 -3.43 17.89 15.16
CA PRO A 125 -4.10 18.21 13.90
C PRO A 125 -3.12 18.66 12.82
N LEU A 126 -2.06 19.41 13.17
CA LEU A 126 -1.05 19.84 12.20
C LEU A 126 -0.35 18.64 11.53
N LYS A 127 0.08 17.65 12.32
CA LYS A 127 0.73 16.43 11.78
C LYS A 127 -0.25 15.60 10.96
N HIS A 128 -1.51 15.52 11.39
CA HIS A 128 -2.56 14.84 10.64
C HIS A 128 -2.75 15.48 9.26
N ASP A 129 -2.96 16.79 9.22
CA ASP A 129 -3.24 17.53 7.98
C ASP A 129 -2.05 17.48 7.02
N GLU A 130 -0.81 17.59 7.53
CA GLU A 130 0.39 17.37 6.73
C GLU A 130 0.44 15.96 6.10
N GLY A 131 0.01 14.93 6.84
CA GLY A 131 -0.05 13.55 6.34
C GLY A 131 -1.07 13.39 5.22
N VAL A 132 -2.28 13.95 5.41
CA VAL A 132 -3.35 13.94 4.41
C VAL A 132 -2.94 14.68 3.15
N GLU A 133 -2.33 15.86 3.27
CA GLU A 133 -1.92 16.65 2.11
C GLU A 133 -0.77 16.00 1.35
N LYS A 134 0.22 15.39 2.03
CA LYS A 134 1.25 14.58 1.36
C LYS A 134 0.66 13.42 0.57
N LEU A 135 -0.35 12.74 1.13
CA LEU A 135 -1.04 11.67 0.40
C LEU A 135 -1.80 12.22 -0.81
N ARG A 136 -2.53 13.32 -0.65
CA ARG A 136 -3.25 13.97 -1.75
C ARG A 136 -2.31 14.37 -2.88
N GLU A 137 -1.21 15.06 -2.56
CA GLU A 137 -0.19 15.42 -3.55
C GLU A 137 0.39 14.19 -4.24
N TYR A 138 0.67 13.12 -3.51
CA TYR A 138 1.20 11.90 -4.11
C TYR A 138 0.21 11.24 -5.09
N LEU A 139 -1.07 11.15 -4.73
CA LEU A 139 -2.07 10.43 -5.52
C LEU A 139 -2.53 11.17 -6.79
N PHE A 140 -2.50 12.51 -6.75
CA PHE A 140 -3.04 13.38 -7.81
C PHE A 140 -1.96 14.22 -8.53
N LYS A 141 -0.69 13.84 -8.39
CA LYS A 141 0.43 14.33 -9.21
C LYS A 141 0.25 13.98 -10.69
#